data_AF-A0A9E0W701-F1
#
_entry.id   AF-A0A9E0W701-F1
#
_cell.length_a   1.000
_cell.length_b   1.000
_cell.length_c   1.000
_cell.angle_alpha   90.00
_cell.angle_beta   90.00
_cell.angle_gamma   90.00
#
_symmetry.space_group_name_H-M   'P 1'
#
loop_
_entity.id
_entity.type
_entity.pdbx_description
1 polymer ?
#
loop_
_entity_poly.entity_id
_entity_poly.type
_entity_poly.pdbx_seq_one_letter_code
_entity_poly.pdbx_strand_id
1 'polypeptide(L)'
;MQWKNSLAVLCLTVSPALALAEPEAGDRLFTLSGSGASDSGFDNNTTSISFDLGQFYSDHTVFGIRQSVGFADSDNDSSWNGATRVFGDYHFDAGKWQPFIGANIGGIYGDGVDETFFAGPEAGVKYYVKP
;
A
#
# COMPACT_ATOMS: atom_id res chain seq x y z
N MET A 1 8.99 4.74 69.36
CA MET A 1 9.34 3.59 68.49
C MET A 1 8.12 2.73 68.33
N GLN A 2 7.38 2.85 67.22
CA GLN A 2 6.30 1.93 66.86
C GLN A 2 6.20 1.75 65.33
N TRP A 3 6.32 0.48 64.96
CA TRP A 3 5.94 -0.33 63.80
C TRP A 3 5.45 0.28 62.46
N LYS A 4 6.05 -0.30 61.40
CA LYS A 4 5.78 -0.33 59.95
C LYS A 4 4.28 -0.37 59.57
N ASN A 5 3.94 0.24 58.43
CA ASN A 5 3.00 -0.31 57.45
C ASN A 5 3.44 0.07 56.03
N SER A 6 3.75 -0.96 55.24
CA SER A 6 4.04 -0.87 53.81
C SER A 6 2.77 -0.55 53.03
N LEU A 7 2.83 0.43 52.13
CA LEU A 7 1.86 0.62 51.06
C LEU A 7 2.63 0.59 49.73
N ALA A 8 2.75 -0.62 49.17
CA ALA A 8 3.15 -0.80 47.79
C ALA A 8 1.96 -0.42 46.92
N VAL A 9 2.03 0.76 46.29
CA VAL A 9 1.08 1.16 45.25
C VAL A 9 1.54 0.51 43.96
N LEU A 10 1.04 -0.70 43.71
CA LEU A 10 1.12 -1.35 42.41
C LEU A 10 0.02 -0.74 41.52
N CYS A 11 0.28 0.44 40.96
CA CYS A 11 -0.53 0.92 39.85
C CYS A 11 -0.19 0.05 38.63
N LEU A 12 -0.93 -1.06 38.47
CA LEU A 12 -1.15 -1.66 37.15
C LEU A 12 -1.86 -0.59 36.31
N THR A 13 -1.08 0.27 35.66
CA THR A 13 -1.57 0.97 34.48
C THR A 13 -1.82 -0.12 33.45
N VAL A 14 -3.07 -0.58 33.40
CA VAL A 14 -3.62 -1.15 32.18
C VAL A 14 -3.57 -0.01 31.18
N SER A 15 -2.43 0.15 30.51
CA SER A 15 -2.39 0.85 29.25
C SER A 15 -3.47 0.19 28.42
N PRO A 16 -4.49 0.91 27.91
CA PRO A 16 -5.21 0.38 26.79
C PRO A 16 -4.11 0.15 25.76
N ALA A 17 -3.77 -1.12 25.49
CA ALA A 17 -3.13 -1.47 24.25
C ALA A 17 -4.11 -0.93 23.22
N LEU A 18 -3.81 0.24 22.67
CA LEU A 18 -4.38 0.64 21.41
C LEU A 18 -3.94 -0.50 20.51
N ALA A 19 -4.85 -1.44 20.26
CA ALA A 19 -4.74 -2.33 19.12
C ALA A 19 -4.80 -1.38 17.93
N LEU A 20 -3.66 -0.81 17.58
CA LEU A 20 -3.45 -0.22 16.29
C LEU A 20 -3.45 -1.41 15.32
N ALA A 21 -4.17 -1.30 14.21
CA ALA A 21 -4.07 -2.25 13.11
C ALA A 21 -2.70 -2.09 12.45
N GLU A 22 -1.67 -2.43 13.19
CA GLU A 22 -0.31 -2.49 12.70
C GLU A 22 -0.14 -3.85 12.03
N PRO A 23 0.37 -3.87 10.78
CA PRO A 23 0.71 -5.12 10.15
C PRO A 23 1.72 -5.88 10.98
N GLU A 24 1.51 -7.18 11.18
CA GLU A 24 2.48 -8.05 11.84
C GLU A 24 3.29 -8.84 10.82
N ALA A 25 4.51 -9.23 11.19
CA ALA A 25 5.29 -10.17 10.39
C ALA A 25 4.48 -11.44 10.07
N GLY A 26 4.32 -11.75 8.79
CA GLY A 26 3.52 -12.86 8.28
C GLY A 26 2.15 -12.45 7.71
N ASP A 27 1.69 -11.22 7.99
CA ASP A 27 0.45 -10.71 7.42
C ASP A 27 0.51 -10.60 5.90
N ARG A 28 -0.66 -10.70 5.27
CA ARG A 28 -0.80 -10.56 3.83
C ARG A 28 -1.43 -9.23 3.48
N LEU A 29 -0.83 -8.55 2.52
CA LEU A 29 -1.38 -7.35 1.91
C LEU A 29 -2.13 -7.75 0.64
N PHE A 30 -3.41 -7.40 0.58
CA PHE A 30 -4.16 -7.36 -0.68
C PHE A 30 -4.68 -5.95 -0.90
N THR A 31 -4.32 -5.33 -2.02
CA THR A 31 -4.86 -4.03 -2.43
C THR A 31 -5.52 -4.17 -3.79
N LEU A 32 -6.67 -3.54 -3.97
CA LEU A 32 -7.31 -3.37 -5.26
C LEU A 32 -7.62 -1.88 -5.43
N SER A 33 -7.20 -1.32 -6.55
CA SER A 33 -7.38 0.09 -6.87
C SER A 33 -7.81 0.23 -8.32
N GLY A 34 -8.57 1.30 -8.59
CA GLY A 34 -8.92 1.70 -9.94
C GLY A 34 -8.87 3.21 -10.04
N SER A 35 -8.47 3.70 -11.20
CA SER A 35 -8.49 5.12 -11.52
C SER A 35 -9.07 5.33 -12.91
N GLY A 36 -9.60 6.51 -13.16
CA GLY A 36 -10.02 6.90 -14.50
C GLY A 36 -10.06 8.42 -14.62
N ALA A 37 -9.78 8.90 -15.82
CA ALA A 37 -9.81 10.30 -16.19
C ALA A 37 -10.43 10.46 -17.57
N SER A 38 -11.20 11.53 -17.76
CA SER A 38 -11.81 11.88 -19.04
C SER A 38 -11.71 13.38 -19.24
N ASP A 39 -11.68 13.81 -20.51
CA ASP A 39 -11.91 15.22 -20.85
C ASP A 39 -13.40 15.62 -20.74
N SER A 40 -13.71 16.88 -21.02
CA SER A 40 -15.08 17.41 -20.97
C SER A 40 -16.01 16.88 -22.07
N GLY A 41 -15.46 16.32 -23.15
CA GLY A 41 -16.19 15.74 -24.28
C GLY A 41 -16.48 14.25 -24.14
N PHE A 42 -15.74 13.57 -23.25
CA PHE A 42 -15.59 12.12 -23.18
C PHE A 42 -14.93 11.51 -24.43
N ASP A 43 -14.19 12.32 -25.19
CA ASP A 43 -13.54 11.93 -26.43
C ASP A 43 -12.17 11.28 -26.16
N ASN A 44 -11.53 11.66 -25.05
CA ASN A 44 -10.36 10.99 -24.49
C ASN A 44 -10.68 10.45 -23.10
N ASN A 45 -10.69 9.12 -22.98
CA ASN A 45 -10.89 8.42 -21.72
C ASN A 45 -9.67 7.56 -21.39
N THR A 46 -9.27 7.57 -20.12
CA THR A 46 -8.30 6.61 -19.59
C THR A 46 -8.87 5.96 -18.36
N THR A 47 -8.72 4.65 -18.25
CA THR A 47 -9.14 3.86 -17.10
C THR A 47 -8.03 2.90 -16.74
N SER A 48 -7.76 2.69 -15.46
CA SER A 48 -6.80 1.69 -15.00
C SER A 48 -7.28 0.94 -13.78
N ILE A 49 -6.86 -0.31 -13.66
CA ILE A 49 -7.13 -1.19 -12.53
C ILE A 49 -5.78 -1.78 -12.11
N SER A 50 -5.49 -1.74 -10.81
CA SER A 50 -4.28 -2.32 -10.24
C SER A 50 -4.59 -3.13 -9.01
N PHE A 51 -3.94 -4.28 -8.88
CA PHE A 51 -3.99 -5.10 -7.68
C PHE A 51 -2.59 -5.43 -7.18
N ASP A 52 -2.49 -5.53 -5.86
CA ASP A 52 -1.26 -5.83 -5.14
C ASP A 52 -1.47 -7.06 -4.28
N LEU A 53 -0.52 -7.98 -4.33
CA LEU A 53 -0.41 -9.11 -3.44
C LEU A 53 0.97 -9.07 -2.79
N GLY A 54 1.00 -8.88 -1.47
CA GLY A 54 2.24 -8.80 -0.70
C GLY A 54 2.18 -9.58 0.59
N GLN A 55 3.35 -9.80 1.19
CA GLN A 55 3.50 -10.39 2.50
C GLN A 55 4.44 -9.54 3.35
N PHE A 56 4.04 -9.27 4.59
CA PHE A 56 4.86 -8.60 5.58
C PHE A 56 5.93 -9.57 6.06
N TYR A 57 7.20 -9.20 5.90
CA TYR A 57 8.35 -9.95 6.41
C TYR A 57 8.78 -9.45 7.78
N SER A 58 8.36 -8.24 8.13
CA SER A 58 8.49 -7.60 9.42
C SER A 58 7.28 -6.65 9.56
N ASP A 59 7.04 -6.17 10.76
CA ASP A 59 5.96 -5.22 11.08
C ASP A 59 6.03 -3.92 10.26
N HIS A 60 7.18 -3.66 9.64
CA HIS A 60 7.44 -2.46 8.84
C HIS A 60 7.74 -2.74 7.38
N THR A 61 7.87 -4.00 6.94
CA THR A 61 8.37 -4.27 5.59
C THR A 61 7.50 -5.28 4.88
N VAL A 62 7.00 -4.91 3.71
CA VAL A 62 6.23 -5.78 2.81
C VAL A 62 6.96 -5.91 1.48
N PHE A 63 6.96 -7.14 0.94
CA PHE A 63 7.32 -7.38 -0.45
C PHE A 63 6.17 -8.06 -1.16
N GLY A 64 6.02 -7.78 -2.45
CA GLY A 64 4.91 -8.32 -3.21
C GLY A 64 5.04 -8.16 -4.71
N ILE A 65 3.96 -8.58 -5.37
CA ILE A 65 3.76 -8.42 -6.80
C ILE A 65 2.57 -7.47 -6.99
N ARG A 66 2.75 -6.52 -7.90
CA ARG A 66 1.74 -5.57 -8.35
C ARG A 66 1.48 -5.80 -9.81
N GLN A 67 0.21 -5.94 -10.17
CA GLN A 67 -0.25 -6.06 -11.54
C GLN A 67 -1.20 -4.91 -11.83
N SER A 68 -0.96 -4.21 -12.93
CA SER A 68 -1.85 -3.16 -13.41
C SER A 68 -2.25 -3.41 -14.85
N VAL A 69 -3.47 -3.01 -15.20
CA VAL A 69 -3.94 -2.92 -16.58
C VAL A 69 -4.58 -1.55 -16.76
N GLY A 70 -4.20 -0.86 -17.82
CA GLY A 70 -4.75 0.41 -18.27
C GLY A 70 -5.39 0.27 -19.65
N PHE A 71 -6.43 1.05 -19.87
CA PHE A 71 -7.13 1.23 -21.14
C PHE A 71 -7.18 2.72 -21.42
N ALA A 72 -6.83 3.12 -22.63
CA ALA A 72 -6.93 4.48 -23.11
C ALA A 72 -7.70 4.47 -24.43
N ASP A 73 -8.81 5.20 -24.45
CA ASP A 73 -9.67 5.38 -25.61
C ASP A 73 -9.55 6.84 -26.07
N SER A 74 -9.40 7.03 -27.37
CA SER A 74 -9.37 8.33 -28.03
C SER A 74 -10.22 8.24 -29.30
N ASP A 75 -10.77 9.36 -29.77
CA ASP A 75 -11.71 9.47 -30.91
C ASP A 75 -11.53 8.52 -32.10
N ASN A 76 -10.29 8.12 -32.39
CA ASN A 76 -9.94 7.27 -33.54
C ASN A 76 -9.04 6.08 -33.20
N ASP A 77 -8.70 5.86 -31.92
CA ASP A 77 -7.77 4.81 -31.52
C ASP A 77 -8.02 4.33 -30.09
N SER A 78 -7.80 3.04 -29.86
CA SER A 78 -7.93 2.41 -28.55
C SER A 78 -6.66 1.65 -28.24
N SER A 79 -6.13 1.86 -27.05
CA SER A 79 -4.93 1.17 -26.59
C SER A 79 -5.09 0.63 -25.18
N TRP A 80 -4.31 -0.38 -24.85
CA TRP A 80 -4.19 -0.96 -23.53
C TRP A 80 -2.72 -1.17 -23.17
N ASN A 81 -2.47 -1.14 -21.87
CA ASN A 81 -1.15 -1.42 -21.32
C ASN A 81 -1.28 -2.25 -20.04
N GLY A 82 -0.57 -3.36 -19.98
CA GLY A 82 -0.33 -4.12 -18.76
C GLY A 82 1.01 -3.75 -18.14
N ALA A 83 1.15 -3.92 -16.84
CA ALA A 83 2.46 -3.94 -16.20
C ALA A 83 2.48 -4.88 -15.01
N THR A 84 3.55 -5.67 -14.94
CA THR A 84 3.85 -6.58 -13.84
C THR A 84 5.09 -6.08 -13.13
N ARG A 85 4.96 -5.84 -11.82
CA ARG A 85 6.01 -5.26 -10.98
C ARG A 85 6.18 -6.12 -9.74
N VAL A 86 7.40 -6.21 -9.24
CA VAL A 86 7.67 -6.56 -7.85
C VAL A 86 7.91 -5.27 -7.08
N PHE A 87 7.45 -5.20 -5.84
CA PHE A 87 7.62 -4.03 -4.99
C PHE A 87 8.12 -4.42 -3.60
N GLY A 88 8.78 -3.48 -2.95
CA GLY A 88 9.22 -3.57 -1.55
C GLY A 88 9.00 -2.23 -0.86
N ASP A 89 8.14 -2.23 0.16
CA ASP A 89 7.74 -1.01 0.86
C ASP A 89 8.09 -1.11 2.34
N TYR A 90 8.69 -0.04 2.85
CA TYR A 90 8.88 0.23 4.27
C TYR A 90 7.76 1.14 4.78
N HIS A 91 7.05 0.66 5.80
CA HIS A 91 5.87 1.20 6.43
C HIS A 91 6.28 1.86 7.76
N PHE A 92 6.03 3.16 7.90
CA PHE A 92 6.34 3.92 9.11
C PHE A 92 5.20 3.80 10.11
N ASP A 93 5.52 3.41 11.35
CA ASP A 93 4.54 3.44 12.43
C ASP A 93 4.11 4.87 12.76
N ALA A 94 2.90 5.21 12.33
CA ALA A 94 2.17 6.40 12.73
C ALA A 94 0.71 6.04 13.09
N GLY A 95 0.51 4.83 13.64
CA GLY A 95 -0.78 4.28 14.02
C GLY A 95 -1.71 4.04 12.83
N LYS A 96 -2.90 4.64 12.83
CA LYS A 96 -3.90 4.42 11.76
C LYS A 96 -3.47 4.96 10.41
N TRP A 97 -2.64 6.00 10.41
CA TRP A 97 -2.02 6.52 9.20
C TRP A 97 -0.65 5.88 9.10
N GLN A 98 -0.42 5.17 8.01
CA GLN A 98 0.78 4.38 7.79
C GLN A 98 1.41 4.88 6.49
N PRO A 99 2.23 5.94 6.57
CA PRO A 99 3.06 6.36 5.45
C PRO A 99 4.00 5.24 5.06
N PHE A 100 4.30 5.11 3.77
CA PHE A 100 5.28 4.16 3.29
C PHE A 100 6.19 4.80 2.25
N ILE A 101 7.42 4.29 2.19
CA ILE A 101 8.38 4.53 1.11
C ILE A 101 8.90 3.19 0.63
N GLY A 102 9.10 3.05 -0.66
CA GLY A 102 9.50 1.80 -1.27
C GLY A 102 10.13 1.99 -2.62
N ALA A 103 10.30 0.87 -3.30
CA ALA A 103 10.70 0.83 -4.69
C ALA A 103 10.02 -0.35 -5.37
N ASN A 104 9.79 -0.19 -6.68
CA ASN A 104 9.32 -1.26 -7.53
C ASN A 104 10.18 -1.38 -8.78
N ILE A 105 10.19 -2.59 -9.32
CA ILE A 105 10.83 -2.92 -10.60
C ILE A 105 9.92 -3.87 -11.36
N GLY A 106 9.81 -3.67 -12.67
CA GLY A 106 8.90 -4.46 -13.48
C GLY A 106 9.03 -4.20 -14.97
N GLY A 107 8.13 -4.83 -15.70
CA GLY A 107 7.96 -4.65 -17.15
C GLY A 107 6.59 -4.07 -17.44
N ILE A 108 6.53 -3.20 -18.46
CA ILE A 108 5.30 -2.73 -19.07
C ILE A 108 5.18 -3.37 -20.46
N TYR A 109 3.96 -3.72 -20.85
CA TYR A 109 3.65 -4.38 -22.11
C TYR A 109 2.26 -3.98 -22.59
N GLY A 110 2.00 -4.03 -23.89
CA GLY A 110 0.72 -3.61 -24.46
C GLY A 110 0.89 -3.00 -25.84
N ASP A 111 -0.22 -2.64 -26.46
CA ASP A 111 -0.21 -1.97 -27.78
C ASP A 111 -0.05 -0.45 -27.67
N GLY A 112 -0.40 0.15 -26.51
CA GLY A 112 -0.28 1.58 -26.26
C GLY A 112 1.09 2.07 -25.75
N VAL A 113 2.05 1.16 -25.59
CA VAL A 113 3.33 1.44 -24.92
C VAL A 113 4.46 0.61 -25.52
N ASP A 114 5.66 1.15 -25.52
CA ASP A 114 6.85 0.36 -25.85
C ASP A 114 7.16 -0.62 -24.71
N GLU A 115 7.28 -1.90 -25.06
CA GLU A 115 7.65 -2.96 -24.12
C GLU A 115 9.03 -2.65 -23.51
N THR A 116 9.04 -2.34 -22.22
CA THR A 116 10.28 -1.94 -21.54
C THR A 116 10.28 -2.32 -20.06
N PHE A 117 11.49 -2.43 -19.52
CA PHE A 117 11.70 -2.58 -18.09
C PHE A 117 11.89 -1.22 -17.44
N PHE A 118 11.31 -1.06 -16.25
CA PHE A 118 11.46 0.14 -15.45
C PHE A 118 11.68 -0.22 -13.98
N ALA A 119 12.34 0.68 -13.27
CA ALA A 119 12.48 0.63 -11.83
C ALA A 119 12.36 2.06 -11.29
N GLY A 120 11.73 2.21 -10.13
CA GLY A 120 11.55 3.53 -9.54
C GLY A 120 11.21 3.47 -8.05
N PRO A 121 11.47 4.57 -7.33
CA PRO A 121 10.99 4.73 -5.97
C PRO A 121 9.46 4.92 -5.95
N GLU A 122 8.82 4.54 -4.86
CA GLU A 122 7.42 4.85 -4.58
C GLU A 122 7.25 5.35 -3.15
N ALA A 123 6.22 6.15 -2.91
CA ALA A 123 5.82 6.58 -1.59
C ALA A 123 4.32 6.84 -1.57
N GLY A 124 3.71 6.65 -0.41
CA GLY A 124 2.28 6.86 -0.23
C GLY A 124 1.86 6.79 1.22
N VAL A 125 0.56 6.81 1.46
CA VAL A 125 0.00 6.71 2.81
C VAL A 125 -1.20 5.78 2.78
N LYS A 126 -1.23 4.83 3.72
CA LYS A 126 -2.38 3.93 3.94
C LYS A 126 -3.12 4.35 5.20
N TYR A 127 -4.44 4.22 5.18
CA TYR A 127 -5.28 4.48 6.35
C TYR A 127 -6.02 3.20 6.75
N TYR A 128 -5.73 2.70 7.96
CA TYR A 128 -6.37 1.51 8.51
C TYR A 128 -7.69 1.88 9.18
N VAL A 129 -8.80 1.47 8.57
CA VAL A 129 -10.15 1.82 9.05
C VAL A 129 -10.51 1.04 10.32
N LYS A 130 -10.11 -0.23 10.38
CA LYS A 130 -10.30 -1.11 11.53
C LYS A 130 -8.97 -1.31 12.27
N PRO A 131 -9.01 -1.50 13.60
CA PRO A 131 -7.89 -2.01 14.39
C PRO A 131 -7.65 -3.50 14.11
#